data_AF-R4M9L2-F1
#
_entry.id   AF-R4M9L2-F1
#
_cell.length_a   1.000
_cell.length_b   1.000
_cell.length_c   1.000
_cell.angle_alpha   90.00
_cell.angle_beta   90.00
_cell.angle_gamma   90.00
#
_symmetry.space_group_name_H-M   'P 1'
#
loop_
_entity.id
_entity.type
_entity.pdbx_description
1 polymer ?
#
loop_
_entity_poly.entity_id
_entity_poly.type
_entity_poly.pdbx_seq_one_letter_code
_entity_poly.pdbx_strand_id
1 'polypeptide(L)'
;MPAAGFAEIALAAASEALGTAADAVAPNIVINQFEVEQMLPLDGHTPLTTQLIRGGDSQIRVEIYSRTRGGEFCRHATAKVEQSPRECAHAHPEAQGPATGTTVSPADFYALLRQTGQHHGPAFAALSRIVRLADGSAETEISIPDEAPRHPGYRLHPVVLDAALQSVGAAIPDGEIAGSAEASYLPVSFETIRVYRDIGRHVRCRAHLTNLDGGTGKMGRIVLINDAGHIAAEVDGIYLRRVERRAVPLPLEQKIFDAEWTESPIAAVPAPEPAAETTRGSWLVLADATVDAPGKAQAKSMADDFVQQWRSPMRRVHTADIHDESAVLAAFAETAAPEHPPVGVVVFVGGASSRLDDELAAARDTVWSITTVVRAVVGTWHGRSPRLWLVTGGGLSVADDEPGTPAAASLKGLVRVLACRAPGHAHHPGRSGHHTRPADRAERGTGGMPGVGRAMMT
;
A
#
# COMPACT_ATOMS: atom_id res chain seq x y z
N MET A 1 -6.18 -15.26 0.94
CA MET A 1 -5.45 -16.54 1.00
C MET A 1 -5.31 -17.09 -0.41
N PRO A 2 -4.11 -17.50 -0.86
CA PRO A 2 -3.90 -18.07 -2.18
C PRO A 2 -4.49 -19.49 -2.31
N ALA A 3 -4.79 -19.91 -3.54
CA ALA A 3 -5.24 -21.27 -3.85
C ALA A 3 -4.25 -22.34 -3.33
N ALA A 4 -2.95 -22.03 -3.42
CA ALA A 4 -1.88 -22.87 -2.89
C ALA A 4 -1.98 -23.13 -1.37
N GLY A 5 -2.45 -22.15 -0.60
CA GLY A 5 -2.67 -22.31 0.84
C GLY A 5 -3.81 -23.27 1.15
N PHE A 6 -4.92 -23.16 0.42
CA PHE A 6 -6.03 -24.11 0.53
C PHE A 6 -5.62 -25.54 0.10
N ALA A 7 -4.80 -25.66 -0.95
CA ALA A 7 -4.31 -26.95 -1.44
C ALA A 7 -3.45 -27.65 -0.38
N GLU A 8 -2.56 -26.93 0.28
CA GLU A 8 -1.77 -27.49 1.37
C GLU A 8 -2.61 -27.85 2.59
N ILE A 9 -3.63 -27.05 2.96
CA ILE A 9 -4.57 -27.42 4.03
C ILE A 9 -5.26 -28.75 3.68
N ALA A 10 -5.66 -28.94 2.42
CA ALA A 10 -6.26 -30.20 1.98
C ALA A 10 -5.26 -31.38 2.03
N LEU A 11 -3.99 -31.18 1.64
CA LEU A 11 -2.94 -32.20 1.74
C LEU A 11 -2.62 -32.57 3.20
N ALA A 12 -2.58 -31.59 4.10
CA ALA A 12 -2.33 -31.80 5.52
C ALA A 12 -3.50 -32.56 6.18
N ALA A 13 -4.73 -32.13 5.92
CA ALA A 13 -5.94 -32.79 6.40
C ALA A 13 -6.05 -34.24 5.89
N ALA A 14 -5.76 -34.44 4.60
CA ALA A 14 -5.65 -35.75 3.99
C ALA A 14 -4.62 -36.63 4.73
N SER A 15 -3.43 -36.08 4.96
CA SER A 15 -2.33 -36.81 5.62
C SER A 15 -2.73 -37.30 7.01
N GLU A 16 -3.40 -36.44 7.78
CA GLU A 16 -3.89 -36.75 9.12
C GLU A 16 -4.95 -37.84 9.09
N ALA A 17 -5.97 -37.71 8.24
CA ALA A 17 -7.07 -38.67 8.17
C ALA A 17 -6.66 -40.04 7.63
N LEU A 18 -5.66 -40.07 6.75
CA LEU A 18 -5.11 -41.26 6.13
C LEU A 18 -3.98 -41.90 6.94
N GLY A 19 -3.55 -41.28 8.05
CA GLY A 19 -2.47 -41.77 8.90
C GLY A 19 -1.12 -41.81 8.21
N THR A 20 -0.92 -41.00 7.17
CA THR A 20 0.34 -40.94 6.42
C THR A 20 1.22 -39.85 7.03
N ALA A 21 2.18 -40.22 7.87
CA ALA A 21 3.21 -39.29 8.32
C ALA A 21 4.01 -38.75 7.13
N ALA A 22 4.56 -37.53 7.26
CA ALA A 22 5.40 -36.90 6.24
C ALA A 22 6.70 -37.69 5.99
N ASP A 23 7.14 -38.50 6.96
CA ASP A 23 8.39 -39.25 6.91
C ASP A 23 8.17 -40.75 6.64
N ALA A 24 8.61 -41.17 5.44
CA ALA A 24 8.91 -42.53 4.97
C ALA A 24 7.78 -43.57 4.80
N VAL A 25 7.81 -44.23 3.63
CA VAL A 25 7.01 -45.41 3.18
C VAL A 25 5.48 -45.23 3.08
N ALA A 26 4.95 -44.02 3.23
CA ALA A 26 3.52 -43.79 3.01
C ALA A 26 3.12 -43.84 1.51
N PRO A 27 1.87 -44.25 1.19
CA PRO A 27 1.27 -44.09 -0.14
C PRO A 27 1.20 -42.61 -0.54
N ASN A 28 1.14 -42.35 -1.84
CA ASN A 28 1.02 -40.98 -2.35
C ASN A 28 -0.41 -40.49 -2.06
N ILE A 29 -0.52 -39.26 -1.58
CA ILE A 29 -1.81 -38.58 -1.48
C ILE A 29 -2.06 -37.91 -2.83
N VAL A 30 -3.20 -38.22 -3.42
CA VAL A 30 -3.67 -37.55 -4.63
C VAL A 30 -4.87 -36.70 -4.25
N ILE A 31 -4.80 -35.42 -4.59
CA ILE A 31 -5.99 -34.55 -4.56
C ILE A 31 -6.58 -34.55 -5.97
N ASN A 32 -7.88 -34.80 -6.05
CA ASN A 32 -8.68 -34.72 -7.26
C ASN A 32 -9.76 -33.64 -7.09
N GLN A 33 -10.13 -32.98 -8.18
CA GLN A 33 -11.24 -32.01 -8.21
C GLN A 33 -11.13 -30.96 -7.10
N PHE A 34 -9.97 -30.30 -7.01
CA PHE A 34 -9.79 -29.20 -6.09
C PHE A 34 -10.42 -27.94 -6.67
N GLU A 35 -11.25 -27.27 -5.88
CA GLU A 35 -11.93 -26.04 -6.29
C GLU A 35 -11.80 -24.97 -5.21
N VAL A 36 -11.49 -23.74 -5.63
CA VAL A 36 -11.57 -22.52 -4.82
C VAL A 36 -12.88 -21.82 -5.17
N GLU A 37 -13.86 -21.95 -4.29
CA GLU A 37 -15.21 -21.40 -4.47
C GLU A 37 -15.25 -19.91 -4.13
N GLN A 38 -14.57 -19.51 -3.03
CA GLN A 38 -14.61 -18.13 -2.53
C GLN A 38 -13.26 -17.67 -2.01
N MET A 39 -12.91 -16.42 -2.29
CA MET A 39 -11.72 -15.79 -1.72
C MET A 39 -11.87 -15.62 -0.21
N LEU A 40 -10.75 -15.81 0.50
CA LEU A 40 -10.66 -15.54 1.94
C LEU A 40 -9.69 -14.39 2.19
N PRO A 41 -10.17 -13.18 2.52
CA PRO A 41 -9.36 -12.14 3.12
C PRO A 41 -8.75 -12.63 4.44
N LEU A 42 -7.49 -12.28 4.69
CA LEU A 42 -6.80 -12.64 5.94
C LEU A 42 -6.71 -11.39 6.83
N ASP A 43 -7.00 -11.56 8.11
CA ASP A 43 -6.87 -10.56 9.17
C ASP A 43 -5.70 -10.96 10.09
N GLY A 44 -5.41 -10.18 11.15
CA GLY A 44 -4.39 -10.54 12.15
C GLY A 44 -4.59 -11.94 12.75
N HIS A 45 -5.84 -12.38 12.86
CA HIS A 45 -6.22 -13.75 13.17
C HIS A 45 -7.41 -14.19 12.31
N THR A 46 -7.27 -15.30 11.58
CA THR A 46 -8.35 -15.85 10.73
C THR A 46 -8.61 -17.31 11.11
N PRO A 47 -9.71 -17.61 11.83
CA PRO A 47 -10.05 -18.98 12.19
C PRO A 47 -10.59 -19.75 10.97
N LEU A 48 -10.09 -20.96 10.79
CA LEU A 48 -10.54 -21.88 9.74
C LEU A 48 -11.02 -23.20 10.33
N THR A 49 -12.03 -23.78 9.69
CA THR A 49 -12.55 -25.11 9.99
C THR A 49 -12.39 -25.98 8.76
N THR A 50 -11.61 -27.05 8.89
CA THR A 50 -11.46 -28.07 7.84
C THR A 50 -12.28 -29.30 8.22
N GLN A 51 -13.19 -29.72 7.34
CA GLN A 51 -14.00 -30.91 7.54
C GLN A 51 -13.56 -32.01 6.57
N LEU A 52 -13.50 -33.24 7.07
CA LEU A 52 -13.27 -34.42 6.27
C LEU A 52 -14.49 -35.33 6.31
N ILE A 53 -15.02 -35.66 5.14
CA ILE A 53 -16.21 -36.46 4.96
C ILE A 53 -15.81 -37.73 4.24
N ARG A 54 -15.91 -38.88 4.91
CA ARG A 54 -15.61 -40.18 4.31
C ARG A 54 -16.84 -40.70 3.57
N GLY A 55 -16.72 -40.90 2.25
CA GLY A 55 -17.73 -41.60 1.45
C GLY A 55 -17.58 -43.12 1.52
N GLY A 56 -18.50 -43.85 0.88
CA GLY A 56 -18.48 -45.32 0.83
C GLY A 56 -17.30 -45.92 0.04
N ASP A 57 -16.77 -45.19 -0.95
CA ASP A 57 -15.81 -45.73 -1.94
C ASP A 57 -14.35 -45.34 -1.68
N SER A 58 -13.90 -45.30 -0.42
CA SER A 58 -12.55 -44.88 0.00
C SER A 58 -12.12 -43.44 -0.37
N GLN A 59 -12.95 -42.71 -1.11
CA GLN A 59 -12.78 -41.29 -1.39
C GLN A 59 -13.16 -40.45 -0.17
N ILE A 60 -12.26 -39.55 0.22
CA ILE A 60 -12.46 -38.59 1.29
C ILE A 60 -12.68 -37.22 0.66
N ARG A 61 -13.78 -36.55 1.01
CA ARG A 61 -14.00 -35.16 0.63
C ARG A 61 -13.48 -34.24 1.73
N VAL A 62 -12.68 -33.25 1.36
CA VAL A 62 -12.19 -32.20 2.25
C VAL A 62 -12.90 -30.90 1.90
N GLU A 63 -13.41 -30.21 2.91
CA GLU A 63 -14.07 -28.92 2.77
C GLU A 63 -13.47 -27.92 3.76
N ILE A 64 -13.14 -26.71 3.30
CA ILE A 64 -12.48 -25.68 4.10
C ILE A 64 -13.41 -24.48 4.25
N TYR A 65 -13.70 -24.13 5.49
CA TYR A 65 -14.64 -23.08 5.86
C TYR A 65 -13.97 -21.99 6.70
N SER A 66 -14.52 -20.78 6.61
CA SER A 66 -14.34 -19.75 7.64
C SER A 66 -15.69 -19.40 8.26
N ARG A 67 -15.66 -18.70 9.39
CA ARG A 67 -16.85 -18.13 10.01
C ARG A 67 -16.85 -16.63 9.80
N THR A 68 -17.91 -16.11 9.17
CA THR A 68 -18.08 -14.66 8.98
C THR A 68 -18.32 -13.97 10.32
N ARG A 69 -18.18 -12.63 10.37
CA ARG A 69 -18.51 -11.84 11.57
C ARG A 69 -19.99 -11.99 11.99
N GLY A 70 -20.88 -12.27 11.03
CA GLY A 70 -22.29 -12.58 11.26
C GLY A 70 -22.54 -13.99 11.84
N GLY A 71 -21.50 -14.81 11.98
CA GLY A 71 -21.56 -16.14 12.56
C GLY A 71 -21.89 -17.26 11.57
N GLU A 72 -22.07 -16.95 10.29
CA GLU A 72 -22.36 -17.91 9.22
C GLU A 72 -21.10 -18.61 8.73
N PHE A 73 -21.22 -19.85 8.28
CA PHE A 73 -20.13 -20.58 7.65
C PHE A 73 -20.06 -20.24 6.15
N CYS A 74 -18.88 -19.82 5.70
CA CYS A 74 -18.57 -19.62 4.30
C CYS A 74 -17.60 -20.71 3.86
N ARG A 75 -17.97 -21.51 2.85
CA ARG A 75 -17.07 -22.49 2.25
C ARG A 75 -16.17 -21.79 1.23
N HIS A 76 -14.88 -22.05 1.32
CA HIS A 76 -13.88 -21.43 0.46
C HIS A 76 -13.26 -22.39 -0.52
N ALA A 77 -13.06 -23.65 -0.13
CA ALA A 77 -12.47 -24.66 -1.00
C ALA A 77 -13.01 -26.05 -0.70
N THR A 78 -13.01 -26.89 -1.73
CA THR A 78 -13.36 -28.30 -1.67
C THR A 78 -12.36 -29.12 -2.46
N ALA A 79 -12.17 -30.37 -2.04
CA ALA A 79 -11.27 -31.30 -2.71
C ALA A 79 -11.73 -32.74 -2.46
N LYS A 80 -11.44 -33.64 -3.41
CA LYS A 80 -11.48 -35.08 -3.18
C LYS A 80 -10.07 -35.58 -2.96
N VAL A 81 -9.93 -36.55 -2.07
CA VAL A 81 -8.65 -37.10 -1.65
C VAL A 81 -8.74 -38.60 -1.70
N GLU A 82 -7.71 -39.22 -2.25
CA GLU A 82 -7.54 -40.66 -2.22
C GLU A 82 -6.08 -41.03 -1.96
N GLN A 83 -5.88 -42.23 -1.43
CA GLN A 83 -4.55 -42.85 -1.43
C GLN A 83 -4.35 -43.53 -2.78
N SER A 84 -3.24 -43.22 -3.42
CA SER A 84 -2.76 -43.99 -4.57
C SER A 84 -1.58 -44.85 -4.16
N PRO A 85 -1.43 -46.07 -4.72
CA PRO A 85 -0.16 -46.78 -4.68
C PRO A 85 0.98 -45.85 -5.11
N ARG A 86 2.21 -46.16 -4.69
CA ARG A 86 3.37 -45.41 -5.13
C ARG A 86 3.57 -45.59 -6.63
N GLU A 87 2.96 -44.71 -7.40
CA GLU A 87 3.25 -44.56 -8.82
C GLU A 87 4.58 -43.80 -8.98
N CYS A 88 5.37 -44.23 -9.95
CA CYS A 88 6.45 -43.39 -10.44
C CYS A 88 5.84 -42.15 -11.09
N ALA A 89 6.50 -40.99 -10.90
CA ALA A 89 6.13 -39.78 -11.61
C ALA A 89 5.99 -40.08 -13.11
N HIS A 90 5.03 -39.42 -13.76
CA HIS A 90 4.85 -39.62 -15.19
C HIS A 90 6.14 -39.25 -15.93
N ALA A 91 6.52 -40.06 -16.91
CA ALA A 91 7.68 -39.76 -17.73
C ALA A 91 7.38 -38.51 -18.55
N HIS A 92 7.92 -37.36 -18.13
CA HIS A 92 7.93 -36.16 -18.95
C HIS A 92 9.19 -36.19 -19.81
N PRO A 93 9.08 -36.00 -21.13
CA PRO A 93 10.25 -35.76 -21.96
C PRO A 93 10.95 -34.52 -21.41
N GLU A 94 12.10 -34.70 -20.74
CA GLU A 94 12.99 -33.58 -20.49
C GLU A 94 13.38 -33.01 -21.85
N ALA A 95 13.15 -31.72 -22.05
CA ALA A 95 13.83 -31.00 -23.12
C ALA A 95 15.32 -30.99 -22.76
N GLN A 96 16.06 -32.00 -23.22
CA GLN A 96 17.51 -32.06 -23.08
C GLN A 96 18.13 -30.99 -24.00
N GLY A 97 18.38 -29.80 -23.45
CA GLY A 97 19.09 -28.72 -24.12
C GLY A 97 18.78 -27.35 -23.50
N PRO A 98 19.64 -26.33 -23.68
CA PRO A 98 19.32 -24.97 -23.28
C PRO A 98 18.05 -24.54 -24.02
N ALA A 99 16.99 -24.26 -23.27
CA ALA A 99 15.70 -23.93 -23.84
C ALA A 99 15.82 -22.67 -24.71
N THR A 100 15.55 -22.80 -26.00
CA THR A 100 15.49 -21.69 -26.95
C THR A 100 14.23 -20.87 -26.61
N GLY A 101 14.36 -19.96 -25.66
CA GLY A 101 13.25 -19.20 -25.10
C GLY A 101 13.61 -17.75 -24.82
N THR A 102 12.58 -16.93 -24.70
CA THR A 102 12.72 -15.51 -24.32
C THR A 102 12.90 -15.44 -22.81
N THR A 103 14.03 -14.87 -22.37
CA THR A 103 14.24 -14.60 -20.94
C THR A 103 13.34 -13.45 -20.50
N VAL A 104 12.60 -13.65 -19.41
CA VAL A 104 11.74 -12.64 -18.80
C VAL A 104 12.33 -12.25 -17.45
N SER A 105 12.49 -10.95 -17.21
CA SER A 105 12.92 -10.44 -15.91
C SER A 105 11.84 -10.71 -14.85
N PRO A 106 12.17 -11.36 -13.72
CA PRO A 106 11.20 -11.52 -12.63
C PRO A 106 10.65 -10.18 -12.12
N ALA A 107 11.48 -9.14 -12.09
CA ALA A 107 11.05 -7.81 -11.67
C ALA A 107 9.98 -7.22 -12.61
N ASP A 108 10.17 -7.36 -13.92
CA ASP A 108 9.20 -6.87 -14.92
C ASP A 108 7.91 -7.69 -14.89
N PHE A 109 8.03 -9.01 -14.71
CA PHE A 109 6.88 -9.89 -14.52
C PHE A 109 6.05 -9.49 -13.30
N TYR A 110 6.66 -9.30 -12.13
CA TYR A 110 5.95 -8.86 -10.94
C TYR A 110 5.40 -7.42 -11.05
N ALA A 111 6.08 -6.54 -11.78
CA ALA A 111 5.57 -5.20 -12.07
C ALA A 111 4.29 -5.26 -12.92
N LEU A 112 4.24 -6.16 -13.90
CA LEU A 112 3.06 -6.39 -14.74
C LEU A 112 1.89 -7.00 -13.96
N LEU A 113 2.15 -7.99 -13.11
CA LEU A 113 1.14 -8.56 -12.20
C LEU A 113 0.56 -7.49 -11.26
N ARG A 114 1.40 -6.58 -10.75
CA ARG A 114 0.94 -5.47 -9.90
C ARG A 114 0.01 -4.51 -10.64
N GLN A 115 0.27 -4.24 -11.92
CA GLN A 115 -0.59 -3.38 -12.73
C GLN A 115 -2.01 -3.96 -12.88
N THR A 116 -2.13 -5.29 -12.97
CA THR A 116 -3.42 -6.01 -13.03
C THR A 116 -4.06 -6.25 -11.65
N GLY A 117 -3.45 -5.76 -10.57
CA GLY A 117 -3.99 -5.82 -9.21
C GLY A 117 -3.49 -6.99 -8.36
N GLN A 118 -2.53 -7.78 -8.85
CA GLN A 118 -1.94 -8.89 -8.10
C GLN A 118 -0.64 -8.45 -7.40
N HIS A 119 -0.75 -8.15 -6.11
CA HIS A 119 0.38 -7.70 -5.29
C HIS A 119 1.02 -8.88 -4.56
N HIS A 120 2.17 -9.34 -5.05
CA HIS A 120 2.98 -10.36 -4.37
C HIS A 120 4.01 -9.66 -3.47
N GLY A 121 3.98 -9.97 -2.17
CA GLY A 121 4.96 -9.51 -1.19
C GLY A 121 6.25 -10.34 -1.23
N PRO A 122 7.27 -10.00 -0.42
CA PRO A 122 8.57 -10.68 -0.44
C PRO A 122 8.50 -12.21 -0.31
N ALA A 123 7.63 -12.71 0.57
CA ALA A 123 7.45 -14.15 0.76
C ALA A 123 6.85 -14.89 -0.46
N PHE A 124 6.15 -14.20 -1.36
CA PHE A 124 5.52 -14.79 -2.55
C PHE A 124 6.20 -14.40 -3.87
N ALA A 125 7.23 -13.56 -3.82
CA ALA A 125 8.06 -13.17 -4.96
C ALA A 125 9.21 -14.19 -5.17
N ALA A 126 8.88 -15.47 -5.27
CA ALA A 126 9.84 -16.58 -5.20
C ALA A 126 10.44 -17.00 -6.56
N LEU A 127 10.00 -16.39 -7.68
CA LEU A 127 10.56 -16.66 -9.00
C LEU A 127 11.89 -15.93 -9.19
N SER A 128 12.96 -16.71 -9.35
CA SER A 128 14.34 -16.22 -9.53
C SER A 128 14.78 -16.18 -10.99
N ARG A 129 14.20 -17.04 -11.84
CA ARG A 129 14.44 -17.08 -13.28
C ARG A 129 13.16 -17.45 -14.01
N ILE A 130 12.92 -16.81 -15.15
CA ILE A 130 11.78 -17.08 -16.03
C ILE A 130 12.28 -17.15 -17.48
N VAL A 131 12.00 -18.26 -18.15
CA VAL A 131 12.25 -18.45 -19.58
C VAL A 131 10.94 -18.87 -20.24
N ARG A 132 10.45 -18.07 -21.17
CA ARG A 132 9.24 -18.38 -21.93
C ARG A 132 9.59 -19.08 -23.22
N LEU A 133 8.89 -20.17 -23.51
CA LEU A 133 9.12 -21.00 -24.68
C LEU A 133 8.07 -20.71 -25.76
N ALA A 134 8.44 -20.97 -27.02
CA ALA A 134 7.58 -20.68 -28.17
C ALA A 134 6.35 -21.59 -28.27
N ASP A 135 6.33 -22.71 -27.55
CA ASP A 135 5.26 -23.70 -27.52
C ASP A 135 4.14 -23.35 -26.51
N GLY A 136 4.18 -22.18 -25.88
CA GLY A 136 3.22 -21.79 -24.85
C GLY A 136 3.54 -22.36 -23.47
N SER A 137 4.78 -22.82 -23.25
CA SER A 137 5.28 -23.19 -21.93
C SER A 137 6.25 -22.15 -21.34
N ALA A 138 6.50 -22.26 -20.04
CA ALA A 138 7.49 -21.48 -19.32
C ALA A 138 8.31 -22.39 -18.40
N GLU A 139 9.62 -22.17 -18.37
CA GLU A 139 10.54 -22.77 -17.42
C GLU A 139 10.93 -21.71 -16.40
N THR A 140 10.81 -22.05 -15.11
CA THR A 140 11.13 -21.15 -14.02
C THR A 140 11.97 -21.81 -12.94
N GLU A 141 12.75 -21.00 -12.23
CA GLU A 141 13.46 -21.40 -11.02
C GLU A 141 12.81 -20.72 -9.82
N ILE A 142 12.36 -21.53 -8.85
CA ILE A 142 11.66 -21.10 -7.64
C ILE A 142 12.59 -21.32 -6.45
N SER A 143 12.80 -20.29 -5.64
CA SER A 143 13.54 -20.39 -4.38
C SER A 143 12.66 -19.89 -3.24
N ILE A 144 12.47 -20.72 -2.20
CA ILE A 144 11.70 -20.33 -1.02
C ILE A 144 12.45 -19.20 -0.28
N PRO A 145 11.89 -17.98 -0.20
CA PRO A 145 12.51 -16.85 0.48
C PRO A 145 12.68 -17.11 1.99
N ASP A 146 13.60 -16.42 2.65
CA ASP A 146 13.84 -16.58 4.09
C ASP A 146 12.65 -16.06 4.93
N GLU A 147 11.88 -15.12 4.39
CA GLU A 147 10.65 -14.59 4.98
C GLU A 147 9.48 -15.58 4.94
N ALA A 148 9.62 -16.69 4.21
CA ALA A 148 8.62 -17.75 4.15
C ALA A 148 8.94 -18.83 5.22
N PRO A 149 8.20 -18.87 6.34
CA PRO A 149 8.48 -19.82 7.41
C PRO A 149 8.25 -21.26 6.93
N ARG A 150 9.20 -22.12 7.24
CA ARG A 150 9.09 -23.55 6.98
C ARG A 150 8.39 -24.25 8.14
N HIS A 151 7.46 -25.13 7.81
CA HIS A 151 6.87 -26.05 8.76
C HIS A 151 7.13 -27.49 8.29
N PRO A 152 7.63 -28.39 9.16
CA PRO A 152 7.94 -29.78 8.77
C PRO A 152 6.69 -30.57 8.34
N GLY A 153 5.50 -30.11 8.76
CA GLY A 153 4.23 -30.69 8.32
C GLY A 153 3.81 -30.32 6.90
N TYR A 154 4.51 -29.41 6.22
CA TYR A 154 4.15 -29.06 4.85
C TYR A 154 4.49 -30.18 3.87
N ARG A 155 3.49 -30.63 3.10
CA ARG A 155 3.69 -31.61 2.02
C ARG A 155 4.09 -30.93 0.73
N LEU A 156 3.47 -29.79 0.45
CA LEU A 156 3.77 -28.92 -0.67
C LEU A 156 3.75 -27.48 -0.18
N HIS A 157 4.92 -26.89 -0.01
CA HIS A 157 5.04 -25.56 0.57
C HIS A 157 4.17 -24.54 -0.20
N PRO A 158 3.27 -23.78 0.47
CA PRO A 158 2.32 -22.90 -0.23
C PRO A 158 2.97 -21.87 -1.15
N VAL A 159 4.12 -21.31 -0.75
CA VAL A 159 4.90 -20.39 -1.62
C VAL A 159 5.43 -21.08 -2.88
N VAL A 160 5.86 -22.34 -2.80
CA VAL A 160 6.37 -23.08 -3.96
C VAL A 160 5.24 -23.36 -4.93
N LEU A 161 4.10 -23.86 -4.44
CA LEU A 161 2.94 -24.08 -5.29
C LEU A 161 2.44 -22.76 -5.88
N ASP A 162 2.32 -21.70 -5.08
CA ASP A 162 1.90 -20.39 -5.60
C ASP A 162 2.83 -19.86 -6.70
N ALA A 163 4.16 -19.92 -6.50
CA ALA A 163 5.13 -19.54 -7.54
C ALA A 163 5.07 -20.44 -8.78
N ALA A 164 4.76 -21.73 -8.61
CA ALA A 164 4.53 -22.63 -9.74
C ALA A 164 3.26 -22.23 -10.52
N LEU A 165 2.19 -21.80 -9.83
CA LEU A 165 0.99 -21.25 -10.48
C LEU A 165 1.27 -19.91 -11.17
N GLN A 166 2.10 -19.05 -10.57
CA GLN A 166 2.61 -17.83 -11.22
C GLN A 166 3.38 -18.18 -12.50
N SER A 167 4.06 -19.32 -12.56
CA SER A 167 4.78 -19.80 -13.77
C SER A 167 3.84 -20.15 -14.92
N VAL A 168 2.61 -20.60 -14.63
CA VAL A 168 1.56 -20.75 -15.65
C VAL A 168 1.16 -19.38 -16.21
N GLY A 169 1.06 -18.37 -15.35
CA GLY A 169 0.85 -16.98 -15.77
C GLY A 169 2.02 -16.42 -16.60
N ALA A 170 3.25 -16.80 -16.27
CA ALA A 170 4.45 -16.41 -17.01
C ALA A 170 4.54 -17.01 -18.42
N ALA A 171 3.74 -18.03 -18.75
CA ALA A 171 3.60 -18.54 -20.11
C ALA A 171 2.65 -17.68 -20.99
N ILE A 172 1.82 -16.80 -20.39
CA ILE A 172 0.87 -15.94 -21.12
C ILE A 172 1.62 -14.79 -21.83
N PRO A 173 1.51 -14.61 -23.17
CA PRO A 173 2.09 -13.49 -23.92
C PRO A 173 1.90 -12.11 -23.26
N ASP A 174 2.96 -11.31 -23.14
CA ASP A 174 2.89 -10.00 -22.45
C ASP A 174 1.87 -9.06 -23.08
N GLY A 175 1.69 -9.12 -24.40
CA GLY A 175 0.67 -8.36 -25.12
C GLY A 175 -0.77 -8.69 -24.71
N GLU A 176 -1.04 -9.94 -24.30
CA GLU A 176 -2.36 -10.32 -23.77
C GLU A 176 -2.58 -9.79 -22.35
N ILE A 177 -1.54 -9.78 -21.53
CA ILE A 177 -1.60 -9.27 -20.15
C ILE A 177 -1.71 -7.73 -20.16
N ALA A 178 -0.91 -7.05 -20.97
CA ALA A 178 -0.91 -5.59 -21.08
C ALA A 178 -2.19 -5.05 -21.78
N GLY A 179 -2.68 -5.74 -22.81
CA GLY A 179 -3.95 -5.41 -23.47
C GLY A 179 -5.18 -5.67 -22.60
N SER A 180 -5.00 -6.36 -21.47
CA SER A 180 -6.03 -6.65 -20.48
C SER A 180 -5.70 -6.02 -19.12
N ALA A 181 -5.18 -4.79 -19.09
CA ALA A 181 -4.78 -4.06 -17.87
C ALA A 181 -5.83 -4.04 -16.72
N GLU A 182 -7.09 -4.37 -17.01
CA GLU A 182 -8.17 -4.50 -16.03
C GLU A 182 -8.57 -5.93 -15.65
N ALA A 183 -7.94 -6.96 -16.22
CA ALA A 183 -8.25 -8.35 -15.94
C ALA A 183 -7.02 -9.12 -15.44
N SER A 184 -7.25 -9.97 -14.46
CA SER A 184 -6.27 -10.86 -13.85
C SER A 184 -6.70 -12.30 -14.05
N TYR A 185 -5.77 -13.22 -14.26
CA TYR A 185 -6.05 -14.65 -14.27
C TYR A 185 -5.74 -15.22 -12.90
N LEU A 186 -6.73 -15.86 -12.26
CA LEU A 186 -6.58 -16.47 -10.95
C LEU A 186 -6.87 -17.97 -11.03
N PRO A 187 -6.07 -18.83 -10.36
CA PRO A 187 -6.32 -20.26 -10.29
C PRO A 187 -7.55 -20.52 -9.42
N VAL A 188 -8.57 -21.18 -9.99
CA VAL A 188 -9.82 -21.48 -9.29
C VAL A 188 -10.13 -22.96 -9.19
N SER A 189 -9.51 -23.82 -10.00
CA SER A 189 -9.60 -25.26 -9.83
C SER A 189 -8.38 -26.00 -10.37
N PHE A 190 -8.19 -27.23 -9.89
CA PHE A 190 -7.14 -28.16 -10.30
C PHE A 190 -7.78 -29.53 -10.45
N GLU A 191 -7.56 -30.18 -11.59
CA GLU A 191 -8.08 -31.53 -11.81
C GLU A 191 -7.40 -32.51 -10.87
N THR A 192 -6.06 -32.52 -10.84
CA THR A 192 -5.27 -33.39 -9.97
C THR A 192 -4.03 -32.70 -9.41
N ILE A 193 -3.68 -32.96 -8.14
CA ILE A 193 -2.41 -32.61 -7.50
C ILE A 193 -1.78 -33.90 -6.97
N ARG A 194 -0.55 -34.20 -7.40
CA ARG A 194 0.23 -35.36 -6.97
C ARG A 194 1.53 -34.89 -6.34
N VAL A 195 1.82 -35.36 -5.13
CA VAL A 195 3.09 -35.09 -4.43
C VAL A 195 3.80 -36.41 -4.18
N TYR A 196 4.99 -36.56 -4.78
CA TYR A 196 5.74 -37.81 -4.77
C TYR A 196 6.81 -37.88 -3.68
N ARG A 197 7.35 -36.72 -3.27
CA ARG A 197 8.49 -36.59 -2.36
C ARG A 197 8.62 -35.16 -1.85
N ASP A 198 9.57 -34.94 -0.93
CA ASP A 198 9.94 -33.60 -0.48
C ASP A 198 10.45 -32.72 -1.65
N ILE A 199 10.02 -31.47 -1.64
CA ILE A 199 10.25 -30.53 -2.74
C ILE A 199 11.55 -29.73 -2.57
N GLY A 200 12.05 -29.58 -1.34
CA GLY A 200 13.28 -28.83 -1.05
C GLY A 200 13.12 -27.30 -1.00
N ARG A 201 14.27 -26.60 -1.02
CA ARG A 201 14.37 -25.11 -1.04
C ARG A 201 14.25 -24.54 -2.45
N HIS A 202 14.86 -25.23 -3.41
CA HIS A 202 15.03 -24.78 -4.77
C HIS A 202 14.37 -25.80 -5.71
N VAL A 203 13.58 -25.27 -6.63
CA VAL A 203 12.69 -26.08 -7.46
C VAL A 203 12.73 -25.51 -8.87
N ARG A 204 12.92 -26.37 -9.87
CA ARG A 204 12.63 -26.02 -11.26
C ARG A 204 11.18 -26.34 -11.56
N CYS A 205 10.47 -25.41 -12.19
CA CYS A 205 9.09 -25.62 -12.60
C CYS A 205 9.00 -25.54 -14.12
N ARG A 206 8.36 -26.53 -14.72
CA ARG A 206 7.90 -26.47 -16.12
C ARG A 206 6.39 -26.29 -16.11
N ALA A 207 5.93 -25.13 -16.57
CA ALA A 207 4.52 -24.81 -16.71
C ALA A 207 4.13 -24.84 -18.18
N HIS A 208 3.03 -25.50 -18.52
CA HIS A 208 2.45 -25.47 -19.86
C HIS A 208 1.06 -24.85 -19.81
N LEU A 209 0.76 -23.99 -20.78
CA LEU A 209 -0.49 -23.28 -20.88
C LEU A 209 -1.19 -23.62 -22.20
N THR A 210 -2.46 -23.96 -22.10
CA THR A 210 -3.36 -24.15 -23.23
C THR A 210 -4.50 -23.13 -23.13
N ASN A 211 -4.71 -22.37 -24.19
CA ASN A 211 -5.86 -21.46 -24.27
C ASN A 211 -7.15 -22.28 -24.41
N LEU A 212 -8.20 -21.90 -23.68
CA LEU A 212 -9.53 -22.45 -23.87
C LEU A 212 -10.31 -21.60 -24.88
N ASP A 213 -11.11 -22.26 -25.71
CA ASP A 213 -11.94 -21.59 -26.70
C ASP A 213 -12.96 -20.65 -26.01
N GLY A 214 -13.16 -19.46 -26.58
CA GLY A 214 -14.14 -18.48 -26.10
C GLY A 214 -13.65 -17.46 -25.06
N GLY A 215 -12.36 -17.46 -24.69
CA GLY A 215 -11.73 -16.36 -23.94
C GLY A 215 -12.15 -16.22 -22.47
N THR A 216 -12.89 -17.19 -21.93
CA THR A 216 -13.42 -17.20 -20.56
C THR A 216 -12.40 -17.65 -19.50
N GLY A 217 -11.35 -18.35 -19.90
CA GLY A 217 -10.28 -18.81 -19.03
C GLY A 217 -9.13 -19.47 -19.79
N LYS A 218 -8.16 -20.00 -19.05
CA LYS A 218 -7.03 -20.77 -19.61
C LYS A 218 -6.83 -22.05 -18.80
N MET A 219 -6.26 -23.08 -19.43
CA MET A 219 -5.97 -24.35 -18.78
C MET A 219 -4.45 -24.55 -18.69
N GLY A 220 -3.95 -24.92 -17.52
CA GLY A 220 -2.52 -25.10 -17.29
C GLY A 220 -2.19 -26.47 -16.70
N ARG A 221 -0.90 -26.79 -16.75
CA ARG A 221 -0.29 -27.87 -15.95
C ARG A 221 1.11 -27.47 -15.53
N ILE A 222 1.56 -27.98 -14.38
CA ILE A 222 2.91 -27.75 -13.86
C ILE A 222 3.56 -29.06 -13.45
N VAL A 223 4.87 -29.12 -13.67
CA VAL A 223 5.75 -30.17 -13.17
C VAL A 223 6.84 -29.51 -12.34
N LEU A 224 6.98 -29.95 -11.09
CA LEU A 224 7.95 -29.44 -10.14
C LEU A 224 9.08 -30.45 -9.98
N ILE A 225 10.30 -30.01 -10.23
CA ILE A 225 11.53 -30.81 -10.23
C ILE A 225 12.42 -30.28 -9.11
N ASN A 226 12.81 -31.14 -8.18
CA ASN A 226 13.69 -30.75 -7.07
C ASN A 226 15.16 -30.62 -7.52
N ASP A 227 16.03 -30.16 -6.61
CA ASP A 227 17.47 -30.00 -6.87
C ASP A 227 18.17 -31.28 -7.33
N ALA A 228 17.67 -32.44 -6.91
CA ALA A 228 18.22 -33.73 -7.34
C ALA A 228 17.82 -34.12 -8.79
N GLY A 229 17.03 -33.29 -9.47
CA GLY A 229 16.53 -33.56 -10.83
C GLY A 229 15.35 -34.53 -10.88
N HIS A 230 14.74 -34.86 -9.73
CA HIS A 230 13.58 -35.74 -9.68
C HIS A 230 12.28 -34.94 -9.66
N ILE A 231 11.26 -35.43 -10.36
CA ILE A 231 9.90 -34.89 -10.26
C ILE A 231 9.41 -35.08 -8.82
N ALA A 232 9.11 -33.95 -8.18
CA ALA A 232 8.67 -33.86 -6.81
C ALA A 232 7.15 -33.76 -6.69
N ALA A 233 6.52 -32.99 -7.57
CA ALA A 233 5.07 -32.84 -7.62
C ALA A 233 4.59 -32.50 -9.04
N GLU A 234 3.34 -32.83 -9.31
CA GLU A 234 2.64 -32.54 -10.56
C GLU A 234 1.27 -31.96 -10.25
N VAL A 235 0.84 -30.98 -11.04
CA VAL A 235 -0.52 -30.46 -10.98
C VAL A 235 -1.05 -30.31 -12.38
N ASP A 236 -2.15 -31.00 -12.68
CA ASP A 236 -2.79 -31.00 -13.99
C ASP A 236 -4.20 -30.37 -13.90
N GLY A 237 -4.68 -29.90 -15.05
CA GLY A 237 -6.01 -29.30 -15.18
C GLY A 237 -6.19 -28.02 -14.35
N ILE A 238 -5.17 -27.16 -14.33
CA ILE A 238 -5.20 -25.87 -13.63
C ILE A 238 -6.08 -24.90 -14.41
N TYR A 239 -7.31 -24.69 -13.95
CA TYR A 239 -8.18 -23.72 -14.57
C TYR A 239 -7.92 -22.31 -14.01
N LEU A 240 -7.45 -21.44 -14.89
CA LEU A 240 -7.26 -20.01 -14.64
C LEU A 240 -8.48 -19.24 -15.12
N ARG A 241 -9.25 -18.70 -14.17
CA ARG A 241 -10.41 -17.86 -14.47
C ARG A 241 -9.96 -16.42 -14.66
N ARG A 242 -10.45 -15.78 -15.73
CA ARG A 242 -10.29 -14.33 -15.93
C ARG A 242 -11.22 -13.59 -14.97
N VAL A 243 -10.65 -12.70 -14.16
CA VAL A 243 -11.35 -11.87 -13.18
C VAL A 243 -11.09 -10.41 -13.50
N GLU A 244 -12.14 -9.64 -13.73
CA GLU A 244 -12.03 -8.20 -13.90
C GLU A 244 -11.81 -7.52 -12.55
N ARG A 245 -10.87 -6.58 -12.49
CA ARG A 245 -10.50 -5.82 -11.28
C ARG A 245 -11.70 -5.14 -10.63
N ARG A 246 -12.65 -4.69 -11.46
CA ARG A 246 -13.89 -4.00 -11.06
C ARG A 246 -14.89 -4.95 -10.37
N ALA A 247 -14.80 -6.24 -10.67
CA ALA A 247 -15.72 -7.27 -10.19
C ALA A 247 -15.32 -7.84 -8.83
N VAL A 248 -14.15 -7.47 -8.28
CA VAL A 248 -13.72 -7.85 -6.92
C VAL A 248 -14.32 -6.85 -5.92
N PRO A 249 -15.31 -7.24 -5.10
CA PRO A 249 -15.92 -6.34 -4.13
C PRO A 249 -14.89 -6.03 -3.03
N LEU A 250 -14.55 -4.74 -2.87
CA LEU A 250 -13.84 -4.27 -1.68
C LEU A 250 -14.85 -4.04 -0.56
N PRO A 251 -14.66 -4.64 0.64
CA PRO A 251 -15.52 -4.38 1.79
C PRO A 251 -15.67 -2.88 2.06
N LEU A 252 -16.88 -2.44 2.44
CA LEU A 252 -17.15 -1.02 2.73
C LEU A 252 -16.21 -0.48 3.82
N GLU A 253 -15.88 -1.31 4.80
CA GLU A 253 -14.90 -1.03 5.86
C GLU A 253 -13.52 -0.61 5.33
N GLN A 254 -13.12 -1.05 4.14
CA GLN A 254 -11.86 -0.65 3.50
C GLN A 254 -11.99 0.64 2.66
N LYS A 255 -13.20 1.20 2.57
CA LYS A 255 -13.49 2.44 1.83
C LYS A 255 -13.84 3.61 2.76
N ILE A 256 -14.06 3.35 4.04
CA ILE A 256 -14.34 4.38 5.04
C ILE A 256 -13.04 4.86 5.67
N PHE A 257 -12.98 6.16 5.93
CA PHE A 257 -11.87 6.79 6.64
C PHE A 257 -12.46 7.56 7.81
N ASP A 258 -11.84 7.42 8.97
CA ASP A 258 -12.17 8.20 10.15
C ASP A 258 -10.97 9.04 10.60
N ALA A 259 -11.25 10.14 11.31
CA ALA A 259 -10.22 11.02 11.86
C ALA A 259 -10.06 10.72 13.36
N GLU A 260 -8.96 10.06 13.71
CA GLU A 260 -8.63 9.78 15.11
C GLU A 260 -7.64 10.81 15.67
N TRP A 261 -7.92 11.27 16.88
CA TRP A 261 -7.04 12.15 17.64
C TRP A 261 -6.12 11.34 18.55
N THR A 262 -4.82 11.54 18.39
CA THR A 262 -3.81 10.91 19.25
C THR A 262 -3.15 11.97 20.12
N GLU A 263 -3.15 11.73 21.43
CA GLU A 263 -2.43 12.58 22.37
C GLU A 263 -0.94 12.55 22.03
N SER A 264 -0.36 13.74 21.86
CA SER A 264 1.05 13.89 21.53
C SER A 264 1.66 14.92 22.49
N PRO A 265 2.79 14.61 23.14
CA PRO A 265 3.43 15.58 24.01
C PRO A 265 3.83 16.78 23.15
N ILE A 266 3.51 17.99 23.61
CA ILE A 266 4.15 19.19 23.09
C ILE A 266 5.63 18.98 23.37
N ALA A 267 6.45 18.80 22.32
CA ALA A 267 7.88 18.71 22.48
C ALA A 267 8.31 19.93 23.30
N ALA A 268 8.66 19.71 24.57
CA ALA A 268 9.17 20.78 25.42
C ALA A 268 10.34 21.33 24.64
N VAL A 269 10.25 22.62 24.26
CA VAL A 269 11.44 23.33 23.79
C VAL A 269 12.45 23.09 24.90
N PRO A 270 13.57 22.36 24.66
CA PRO A 270 14.57 22.21 25.69
C PRO A 270 14.90 23.61 26.18
N ALA A 271 14.92 23.80 27.50
CA ALA A 271 15.21 25.08 28.13
C ALA A 271 16.34 25.74 27.34
N PRO A 272 16.21 27.02 26.94
CA PRO A 272 17.07 27.61 25.93
C PRO A 272 18.52 27.38 26.35
N GLU A 273 19.21 26.50 25.62
CA GLU A 273 20.66 26.57 25.60
C GLU A 273 20.98 28.00 25.10
N PRO A 274 21.88 28.75 25.75
CA PRO A 274 22.09 30.18 25.49
C PRO A 274 22.61 30.51 24.07
N ALA A 275 22.57 29.57 23.12
CA ALA A 275 23.05 29.68 21.76
C ALA A 275 21.98 29.49 20.65
N ALA A 276 20.71 29.16 20.97
CA ALA A 276 19.68 28.87 19.94
C ALA A 276 18.76 30.06 19.59
N GLU A 277 18.80 31.17 20.32
CA GLU A 277 18.09 32.41 19.97
C GLU A 277 18.96 33.29 19.05
N THR A 278 19.18 32.90 17.80
CA THR A 278 20.03 33.69 16.89
C THR A 278 19.34 34.16 15.61
N THR A 279 18.12 33.69 15.28
CA THR A 279 17.41 34.16 14.08
C THR A 279 16.42 35.28 14.43
N ARG A 280 16.72 36.51 14.01
CA ARG A 280 15.77 37.63 14.02
C ARG A 280 14.64 37.35 13.03
N GLY A 281 13.40 37.62 13.43
CA GLY A 281 12.23 37.36 12.60
C GLY A 281 11.07 38.27 12.92
N SER A 282 10.25 38.55 11.91
CA SER A 282 9.02 39.30 12.04
C SER A 282 7.81 38.37 11.93
N TRP A 283 6.77 38.70 12.70
CA TRP A 283 5.51 37.98 12.78
C TRP A 283 4.37 38.96 12.57
N LEU A 284 3.37 38.53 11.80
CA LEU A 284 2.11 39.24 11.63
C LEU A 284 1.02 38.48 12.40
N VAL A 285 0.38 39.15 13.34
CA VAL A 285 -0.75 38.60 14.10
C VAL A 285 -2.03 39.29 13.63
N LEU A 286 -2.99 38.49 13.17
CA LEU A 286 -4.28 38.95 12.66
C LEU A 286 -5.38 38.47 13.57
N ALA A 287 -6.27 39.38 13.94
CA ALA A 287 -7.47 39.09 14.71
C ALA A 287 -8.61 40.00 14.23
N ASP A 288 -9.84 39.57 14.45
CA ASP A 288 -11.02 40.43 14.24
C ASP A 288 -11.01 41.56 15.28
N ALA A 289 -11.07 42.82 14.81
CA ALA A 289 -11.14 43.96 15.72
C ALA A 289 -12.50 44.07 16.43
N THR A 290 -13.56 43.50 15.82
CA THR A 290 -14.92 43.49 16.35
C THR A 290 -15.08 42.44 17.45
N VAL A 291 -15.74 42.83 18.54
CA VAL A 291 -15.96 41.99 19.73
C VAL A 291 -17.45 41.91 20.06
N ASP A 292 -18.26 41.78 19.02
CA ASP A 292 -19.72 41.67 19.06
C ASP A 292 -20.23 40.30 19.52
N ALA A 293 -19.35 39.29 19.56
CA ALA A 293 -19.66 37.96 20.06
C ALA A 293 -18.61 37.48 21.09
N PRO A 294 -18.99 36.63 22.07
CA PRO A 294 -18.05 36.07 23.06
C PRO A 294 -16.86 35.35 22.42
N GLY A 295 -17.09 34.59 21.35
CA GLY A 295 -16.03 33.87 20.63
C GLY A 295 -15.00 34.80 19.98
N LYS A 296 -15.43 35.96 19.46
CA LYS A 296 -14.54 36.99 18.91
C LYS A 296 -13.80 37.75 20.00
N ALA A 297 -14.45 38.08 21.11
CA ALA A 297 -13.82 38.68 22.29
C ALA A 297 -12.70 37.78 22.85
N GLN A 298 -12.96 36.47 22.95
CA GLN A 298 -11.96 35.50 23.39
C GLN A 298 -10.79 35.41 22.40
N ALA A 299 -11.05 35.31 21.10
CA ALA A 299 -9.99 35.25 20.08
C ALA A 299 -9.09 36.51 20.11
N LYS A 300 -9.70 37.70 20.27
CA LYS A 300 -8.95 38.96 20.41
C LYS A 300 -8.10 38.99 21.68
N SER A 301 -8.67 38.60 22.82
CA SER A 301 -7.93 38.49 24.08
C SER A 301 -6.73 37.54 23.97
N MET A 302 -6.93 36.37 23.34
CA MET A 302 -5.84 35.41 23.10
C MET A 302 -4.77 35.97 22.17
N ALA A 303 -5.16 36.73 21.14
CA ALA A 303 -4.22 37.40 20.25
C ALA A 303 -3.39 38.46 20.99
N ASP A 304 -4.03 39.27 21.84
CA ASP A 304 -3.36 40.30 22.65
C ASP A 304 -2.37 39.66 23.64
N ASP A 305 -2.80 38.61 24.36
CA ASP A 305 -1.94 37.85 25.28
C ASP A 305 -0.75 37.21 24.55
N PHE A 306 -0.99 36.62 23.37
CA PHE A 306 0.07 36.07 22.53
C PHE A 306 1.07 37.14 22.11
N VAL A 307 0.60 38.32 21.67
CA VAL A 307 1.47 39.43 21.26
C VAL A 307 2.32 39.91 22.43
N GLN A 308 1.76 40.04 23.64
CA GLN A 308 2.50 40.48 24.83
C GLN A 308 3.59 39.47 25.23
N GLN A 309 3.29 38.17 25.20
CA GLN A 309 4.23 37.13 25.62
C GLN A 309 5.27 36.76 24.55
N TRP A 310 4.92 36.88 23.26
CA TRP A 310 5.78 36.46 22.15
C TRP A 310 6.78 37.51 21.71
N ARG A 311 6.51 38.79 21.97
CA ARG A 311 7.41 39.90 21.63
C ARG A 311 8.74 39.78 22.38
N SER A 312 9.83 39.96 21.65
CA SER A 312 11.18 40.02 22.22
C SER A 312 12.07 40.91 21.35
N PRO A 313 13.28 41.30 21.80
CA PRO A 313 14.22 42.05 20.98
C PRO A 313 14.57 41.37 19.64
N MET A 314 14.31 40.07 19.51
CA MET A 314 14.56 39.27 18.30
C MET A 314 13.30 38.99 17.48
N ARG A 315 12.11 39.21 18.06
CA ARG A 315 10.81 38.89 17.49
C ARG A 315 9.97 40.16 17.38
N ARG A 316 9.94 40.75 16.19
CA ARG A 316 9.04 41.87 15.89
C ARG A 316 7.65 41.31 15.61
N VAL A 317 6.63 41.88 16.25
CA VAL A 317 5.25 41.42 16.10
C VAL A 317 4.38 42.60 15.71
N HIS A 318 3.86 42.57 14.48
CA HIS A 318 2.91 43.53 13.93
C HIS A 318 1.51 42.95 14.02
N THR A 319 0.52 43.82 14.22
CA THR A 319 -0.88 43.43 14.39
C THR A 319 -1.74 44.18 13.39
N ALA A 320 -2.73 43.51 12.79
CA ALA A 320 -3.72 44.15 11.94
C ALA A 320 -5.09 43.47 12.09
N ASP A 321 -6.14 44.22 11.75
CA ASP A 321 -7.48 43.65 11.62
C ASP A 321 -7.53 42.75 10.39
N ILE A 322 -7.99 41.51 10.55
CA ILE A 322 -8.10 40.54 9.47
C ILE A 322 -9.06 41.01 8.36
N HIS A 323 -10.05 41.85 8.68
CA HIS A 323 -11.05 42.32 7.74
C HIS A 323 -10.64 43.62 7.01
N ASP A 324 -9.53 44.26 7.41
CA ASP A 324 -8.98 45.44 6.75
C ASP A 324 -7.75 45.06 5.91
N GLU A 325 -7.99 44.77 4.63
CA GLU A 325 -6.94 44.39 3.67
C GLU A 325 -5.81 45.44 3.60
N SER A 326 -6.14 46.73 3.70
CA SER A 326 -5.14 47.80 3.60
C SER A 326 -4.25 47.83 4.84
N ALA A 327 -4.84 47.65 6.02
CA ALA A 327 -4.08 47.55 7.27
C ALA A 327 -3.20 46.30 7.29
N VAL A 328 -3.68 45.16 6.79
CA VAL A 328 -2.89 43.93 6.68
C VAL A 328 -1.70 44.11 5.76
N LEU A 329 -1.90 44.71 4.58
CA LEU A 329 -0.82 44.97 3.62
C LEU A 329 0.22 45.93 4.19
N ALA A 330 -0.21 47.00 4.87
CA ALA A 330 0.69 47.93 5.52
C ALA A 330 1.50 47.26 6.63
N ALA A 331 0.84 46.51 7.52
CA ALA A 331 1.50 45.76 8.60
C ALA A 331 2.46 44.69 8.04
N PHE A 332 2.09 44.00 6.97
CA PHE A 332 2.96 43.01 6.33
C PHE A 332 4.17 43.66 5.65
N ALA A 333 4.01 44.82 5.02
CA ALA A 333 5.13 45.58 4.45
C ALA A 333 6.16 45.97 5.54
N GLU A 334 5.70 46.30 6.75
CA GLU A 334 6.59 46.55 7.90
C GLU A 334 7.33 45.28 8.36
N THR A 335 6.75 44.09 8.16
CA THR A 335 7.43 42.80 8.42
C THR A 335 8.51 42.47 7.39
N ALA A 336 8.48 43.07 6.21
CA ALA A 336 9.39 42.77 5.09
C ALA A 336 10.80 43.38 5.20
N ALA A 337 11.17 43.90 6.38
CA ALA A 337 12.49 44.50 6.61
C ALA A 337 13.63 43.45 6.49
N PRO A 338 14.73 43.74 5.78
CA PRO A 338 15.83 42.78 5.57
C PRO A 338 16.47 42.26 6.87
N GLU A 339 16.42 43.05 7.94
CA GLU A 339 16.99 42.70 9.25
C GLU A 339 16.15 41.69 10.05
N HIS A 340 14.86 41.56 9.71
CA HIS A 340 13.88 40.69 10.38
C HIS A 340 12.95 40.10 9.31
N PRO A 341 13.35 39.04 8.59
CA PRO A 341 12.50 38.44 7.56
C PRO A 341 11.17 37.94 8.14
N PRO A 342 10.08 37.94 7.35
CA PRO A 342 8.78 37.41 7.75
C PRO A 342 8.86 35.90 7.97
N VAL A 343 8.72 35.48 9.22
CA VAL A 343 8.76 34.07 9.63
C VAL A 343 7.37 33.47 9.70
N GLY A 344 6.38 34.26 10.07
CA GLY A 344 5.05 33.74 10.37
C GLY A 344 3.89 34.72 10.30
N VAL A 345 2.74 34.20 9.90
CA VAL A 345 1.44 34.86 9.99
C VAL A 345 0.55 33.99 10.90
N VAL A 346 0.07 34.57 12.00
CA VAL A 346 -0.81 33.90 12.95
C VAL A 346 -2.17 34.58 12.89
N VAL A 347 -3.21 33.81 12.63
CA VAL A 347 -4.58 34.31 12.50
C VAL A 347 -5.43 33.71 13.60
N PHE A 348 -5.93 34.55 14.49
CA PHE A 348 -6.89 34.17 15.53
C PHE A 348 -8.31 34.38 15.00
N VAL A 349 -9.06 33.29 14.96
CA VAL A 349 -10.43 33.28 14.43
C VAL A 349 -11.40 33.03 15.58
N GLY A 350 -12.29 34.00 15.81
CA GLY A 350 -13.38 33.88 16.78
C GLY A 350 -14.56 33.09 16.24
N GLY A 351 -15.26 32.38 17.13
CA GLY A 351 -16.55 31.77 16.82
C GLY A 351 -17.65 32.83 16.67
N ALA A 352 -18.61 32.56 15.78
CA ALA A 352 -19.75 33.43 15.49
C ALA A 352 -20.91 33.23 16.50
N SER A 353 -21.95 34.07 16.38
CA SER A 353 -23.10 34.15 17.29
C SER A 353 -23.98 32.88 17.26
N SER A 354 -24.94 32.78 18.19
CA SER A 354 -25.81 31.60 18.36
C SER A 354 -26.84 31.33 17.24
N ARG A 355 -26.79 32.04 16.10
CA ARG A 355 -27.74 31.86 14.98
C ARG A 355 -27.01 31.34 13.74
N LEU A 356 -27.49 30.22 13.19
CA LEU A 356 -26.92 29.53 12.03
C LEU A 356 -26.65 30.42 10.79
N ASP A 357 -27.55 31.35 10.47
CA ASP A 357 -27.39 32.24 9.31
C ASP A 357 -26.22 33.23 9.50
N ASP A 358 -26.07 33.75 10.72
CA ASP A 358 -24.97 34.65 11.10
C ASP A 358 -23.64 33.88 11.12
N GLU A 359 -23.65 32.61 11.54
CA GLU A 359 -22.48 31.74 11.50
C GLU A 359 -21.99 31.46 10.07
N LEU A 360 -22.92 31.24 9.13
CA LEU A 360 -22.55 30.97 7.73
C LEU A 360 -21.98 32.22 7.04
N ALA A 361 -22.57 33.39 7.29
CA ALA A 361 -22.05 34.66 6.80
C ALA A 361 -20.65 34.94 7.36
N ALA A 362 -20.48 34.80 8.68
CA ALA A 362 -19.19 34.98 9.34
C ALA A 362 -18.13 33.98 8.84
N ALA A 363 -18.50 32.72 8.59
CA ALA A 363 -17.60 31.73 7.99
C ALA A 363 -17.15 32.14 6.60
N ARG A 364 -18.08 32.61 5.75
CA ARG A 364 -17.78 33.08 4.40
C ARG A 364 -16.83 34.27 4.42
N ASP A 365 -17.09 35.25 5.27
CA ASP A 365 -16.30 36.47 5.37
C ASP A 365 -14.90 36.18 5.94
N THR A 366 -14.80 35.24 6.89
CA THR A 366 -13.52 34.76 7.43
C THR A 366 -12.70 34.04 6.37
N VAL A 367 -13.30 33.09 5.63
CA VAL A 367 -12.62 32.37 4.53
C VAL A 367 -12.16 33.34 3.45
N TRP A 368 -13.00 34.31 3.08
CA TRP A 368 -12.68 35.35 2.12
C TRP A 368 -11.48 36.18 2.60
N SER A 369 -11.55 36.70 3.83
CA SER A 369 -10.50 37.54 4.42
C SER A 369 -9.16 36.79 4.48
N ILE A 370 -9.15 35.55 4.98
CA ILE A 370 -7.93 34.72 5.02
C ILE A 370 -7.39 34.48 3.60
N THR A 371 -8.25 34.20 2.63
CA THR A 371 -7.81 33.94 1.24
C THR A 371 -7.20 35.20 0.61
N THR A 372 -7.80 36.37 0.85
CA THR A 372 -7.28 37.66 0.38
C THR A 372 -5.92 37.96 1.01
N VAL A 373 -5.80 37.79 2.33
CA VAL A 373 -4.53 37.95 3.06
C VAL A 373 -3.45 37.00 2.51
N VAL A 374 -3.76 35.72 2.35
CA VAL A 374 -2.80 34.74 1.82
C VAL A 374 -2.37 35.10 0.40
N ARG A 375 -3.30 35.54 -0.46
CA ARG A 375 -2.96 36.01 -1.83
C ARG A 375 -2.07 37.25 -1.80
N ALA A 376 -2.38 38.22 -0.94
CA ALA A 376 -1.61 39.44 -0.76
C ALA A 376 -0.17 39.13 -0.31
N VAL A 377 -0.02 38.28 0.71
CA VAL A 377 1.28 37.87 1.27
C VAL A 377 2.11 37.09 0.24
N VAL A 378 1.50 36.13 -0.47
CA VAL A 378 2.19 35.32 -1.49
C VAL A 378 2.52 36.15 -2.74
N GLY A 379 1.69 37.12 -3.10
CA GLY A 379 1.89 37.95 -4.28
C GLY A 379 2.96 39.03 -4.11
N THR A 380 3.22 39.49 -2.88
CA THR A 380 4.13 40.61 -2.59
C THR A 380 5.51 40.18 -2.11
N TRP A 381 5.66 38.97 -1.56
CA TRP A 381 6.94 38.48 -1.03
C TRP A 381 7.61 37.47 -1.96
N HIS A 382 8.85 37.77 -2.36
CA HIS A 382 9.65 36.91 -3.24
C HIS A 382 10.68 36.04 -2.51
N GLY A 383 10.78 36.16 -1.17
CA GLY A 383 11.66 35.34 -0.33
C GLY A 383 11.02 34.02 0.10
N ARG A 384 11.56 33.40 1.16
CA ARG A 384 10.93 32.23 1.78
C ARG A 384 9.58 32.66 2.38
N SER A 385 8.50 32.00 1.97
CA SER A 385 7.17 32.34 2.47
C SER A 385 7.04 32.12 3.98
N PRO A 386 6.38 33.05 4.69
CA PRO A 386 6.08 32.86 6.10
C PRO A 386 5.13 31.67 6.29
N ARG A 387 5.27 31.00 7.43
CA ARG A 387 4.36 29.93 7.83
C ARG A 387 3.01 30.53 8.27
N LEU A 388 1.91 29.90 7.90
CA LEU A 388 0.57 30.30 8.32
C LEU A 388 0.07 29.42 9.47
N TRP A 389 -0.37 30.05 10.56
CA TRP A 389 -1.08 29.40 11.65
C TRP A 389 -2.49 29.96 11.73
N LEU A 390 -3.50 29.08 11.67
CA LEU A 390 -4.89 29.42 11.97
C LEU A 390 -5.22 28.86 13.36
N VAL A 391 -5.58 29.75 14.27
CA VAL A 391 -5.96 29.43 15.65
C VAL A 391 -7.47 29.60 15.76
N THR A 392 -8.17 28.51 16.06
CA THR A 392 -9.63 28.48 16.16
C THR A 392 -10.06 27.94 17.51
N GLY A 393 -11.12 28.51 18.08
CA GLY A 393 -11.83 27.92 19.22
C GLY A 393 -12.88 26.93 18.72
N GLY A 394 -12.83 25.67 19.18
CA GLY A 394 -13.84 24.65 18.82
C GLY A 394 -13.90 24.30 17.33
N GLY A 395 -12.84 24.59 16.54
CA GLY A 395 -12.87 24.37 15.10
C GLY A 395 -12.79 22.91 14.69
N LEU A 396 -12.30 22.02 15.54
CA LEU A 396 -12.36 20.58 15.33
C LEU A 396 -12.88 19.95 16.62
N SER A 397 -13.83 19.02 16.50
CA SER A 397 -14.25 18.17 17.61
C SER A 397 -13.15 17.12 17.82
N VAL A 398 -12.62 17.09 19.04
CA VAL A 398 -11.56 16.18 19.50
C VAL A 398 -12.12 15.12 20.42
N ALA A 399 -12.99 15.51 21.35
CA ALA A 399 -13.75 14.60 22.20
C ALA A 399 -15.17 14.38 21.66
N ASP A 400 -15.75 13.21 21.97
CA ASP A 400 -17.04 12.74 21.45
C ASP A 400 -18.24 13.63 21.83
N ASP A 401 -18.12 14.44 22.89
CA ASP A 401 -19.17 15.30 23.43
C ASP A 401 -18.99 16.79 23.11
N GLU A 402 -17.97 17.14 22.33
CA GLU A 402 -17.75 18.52 21.92
C GLU A 402 -18.73 18.95 20.81
N PRO A 403 -19.50 20.03 20.99
CA PRO A 403 -20.46 20.49 19.99
C PRO A 403 -19.79 20.95 18.69
N GLY A 404 -18.50 21.32 18.75
CA GLY A 404 -17.75 21.92 17.65
C GLY A 404 -18.32 23.28 17.21
N THR A 405 -17.65 23.92 16.26
CA THR A 405 -18.11 25.17 15.62
C THR A 405 -18.02 25.03 14.10
N PRO A 406 -19.14 24.82 13.38
CA PRO A 406 -19.12 24.54 11.94
C PRO A 406 -18.41 25.63 11.12
N ALA A 407 -18.58 26.90 11.50
CA ALA A 407 -17.92 28.04 10.86
C ALA A 407 -16.39 27.91 10.90
N ALA A 408 -15.81 27.66 12.07
CA ALA A 408 -14.37 27.48 12.19
C ALA A 408 -13.88 26.15 11.62
N ALA A 409 -14.70 25.09 11.69
CA ALA A 409 -14.39 23.78 11.09
C ALA A 409 -14.23 23.83 9.57
N SER A 410 -14.95 24.73 8.90
CA SER A 410 -14.82 24.95 7.46
C SER A 410 -13.39 25.32 7.02
N LEU A 411 -12.61 25.97 7.91
CA LEU A 411 -11.23 26.37 7.64
C LEU A 411 -10.29 25.17 7.47
N LYS A 412 -10.64 23.98 7.99
CA LYS A 412 -9.89 22.73 7.74
C LYS A 412 -9.78 22.45 6.25
N GLY A 413 -10.86 22.70 5.49
CA GLY A 413 -10.88 22.55 4.04
C GLY A 413 -9.91 23.51 3.35
N LEU A 414 -9.92 24.78 3.76
CA LEU A 414 -9.02 25.81 3.24
C LEU A 414 -7.55 25.45 3.46
N VAL A 415 -7.18 25.06 4.69
CA VAL A 415 -5.80 24.65 5.03
C VAL A 415 -5.34 23.48 4.18
N ARG A 416 -6.19 22.45 4.00
CA ARG A 416 -5.87 21.28 3.15
C ARG A 416 -5.61 21.69 1.70
N VAL A 417 -6.39 22.62 1.15
CA VAL A 417 -6.21 23.11 -0.23
C VAL A 417 -4.92 23.94 -0.36
N LEU A 418 -4.64 24.82 0.60
CA LEU A 418 -3.42 25.64 0.61
C LEU A 418 -2.17 24.77 0.74
N ALA A 419 -2.20 23.74 1.57
CA ALA A 419 -1.09 22.79 1.76
C ALA A 419 -0.75 22.03 0.48
N CYS A 420 -1.76 21.54 -0.27
CA CYS A 420 -1.55 20.80 -1.51
C CYS A 420 -1.01 21.67 -2.65
N ARG A 421 -1.43 22.94 -2.73
CA ARG A 421 -1.03 23.86 -3.82
C ARG A 421 0.28 24.58 -3.56
N ALA A 422 0.69 24.70 -2.30
CA ALA A 422 1.90 25.43 -1.93
C ALA A 422 2.59 24.75 -0.72
N PRO A 423 3.27 23.60 -0.92
CA PRO A 423 3.77 22.73 0.16
C PRO A 423 4.77 23.39 1.14
N GLY A 424 5.26 24.60 0.85
CA GLY A 424 6.04 25.41 1.78
C GLY A 424 5.24 26.17 2.87
N HIS A 425 3.89 26.19 2.82
CA HIS A 425 3.06 27.15 3.59
C HIS A 425 2.23 26.55 4.73
N ALA A 426 2.05 25.22 4.77
CA ALA A 426 1.29 24.55 5.81
C ALA A 426 1.99 23.25 6.21
N HIS A 427 2.48 23.20 7.45
CA HIS A 427 2.99 21.97 8.05
C HIS A 427 2.10 21.60 9.23
N HIS A 428 1.56 20.39 9.19
CA HIS A 428 0.90 19.77 10.34
C HIS A 428 1.97 19.46 11.39
N PRO A 429 1.83 19.86 12.67
CA PRO A 429 2.68 19.32 13.71
C PRO A 429 2.27 17.84 13.87
N GLY A 430 3.20 16.90 13.65
CA GLY A 430 2.95 15.48 13.93
C GLY A 430 3.39 14.45 12.87
N ARG A 431 4.35 14.75 11.99
CA ARG A 431 4.91 13.70 11.11
C ARG A 431 6.44 13.64 11.22
N SER A 432 6.94 13.00 12.27
CA SER A 432 8.29 12.44 12.29
C SER A 432 8.29 11.16 11.44
N GLY A 433 8.54 11.31 10.14
CA GLY A 433 8.83 10.20 9.24
C GLY A 433 10.26 10.33 8.74
N HIS A 434 11.15 9.47 9.25
CA HIS A 434 12.49 9.29 8.71
C HIS A 434 12.41 8.90 7.23
N HIS A 435 12.76 9.85 6.35
CA HIS A 435 13.19 9.56 4.99
C HIS A 435 14.57 10.15 4.80
N THR A 436 15.57 9.40 5.25
CA THR A 436 16.95 9.53 4.79
C THR A 436 16.99 9.25 3.30
N ARG A 437 17.13 10.29 2.49
CA ARG A 437 17.65 10.17 1.13
C ARG A 437 19.15 9.87 1.22
N PRO A 438 19.69 8.87 0.49
CA PRO A 438 21.13 8.74 0.35
C PRO A 438 21.66 9.91 -0.47
N ALA A 439 22.73 10.52 0.04
CA ALA A 439 23.57 11.45 -0.69
C ALA A 439 24.36 10.68 -1.76
N ASP A 440 24.34 11.18 -2.99
CA ASP A 440 25.24 10.71 -4.04
C ASP A 440 26.37 11.75 -4.17
N ARG A 441 27.61 11.32 -3.90
CA ARG A 441 28.82 12.13 -4.14
C ARG A 441 29.97 11.22 -4.57
N ALA A 442 30.27 11.32 -5.88
CA ALA A 442 31.60 11.29 -6.53
C ALA A 442 32.41 9.96 -6.41
N GLU A 443 33.14 9.47 -7.42
CA GLU A 443 34.17 10.06 -8.28
C GLU A 443 34.63 9.05 -9.37
N ARG A 444 35.15 9.57 -10.51
CA ARG A 444 36.27 9.09 -11.40
C ARG A 444 36.28 7.61 -11.87
N GLY A 445 36.64 7.22 -13.10
CA GLY A 445 37.30 7.83 -14.26
C GLY A 445 37.83 6.72 -15.21
N THR A 446 38.44 7.12 -16.33
CA THR A 446 39.08 6.32 -17.43
C THR A 446 38.13 5.75 -18.49
N GLY A 447 38.35 5.84 -19.81
CA GLY A 447 39.39 6.45 -20.66
C GLY A 447 39.03 6.17 -22.13
N GLY A 448 39.43 7.04 -23.07
CA GLY A 448 39.23 6.78 -24.51
C GLY A 448 39.30 8.03 -25.40
N MET A 449 40.52 8.41 -25.81
CA MET A 449 40.81 9.13 -27.06
C MET A 449 40.49 8.22 -28.27
N PRO A 450 40.25 8.72 -29.52
CA PRO A 450 40.94 9.80 -30.25
C PRO A 450 39.95 10.85 -30.84
N GLY A 451 40.27 11.98 -31.46
CA GLY A 451 41.46 12.58 -32.06
C GLY A 451 40.96 13.48 -33.21
N VAL A 452 41.57 14.66 -33.40
CA VAL A 452 41.42 15.59 -34.57
C VAL A 452 40.07 16.33 -34.64
N GLY A 453 39.94 17.63 -34.92
CA GLY A 453 40.87 18.61 -35.46
C GLY A 453 40.38 20.04 -35.17
N ARG A 454 41.35 20.94 -35.23
CA ARG A 454 41.29 22.38 -34.98
C ARG A 454 41.06 23.08 -36.33
N ALA A 455 40.05 23.93 -36.45
CA ALA A 455 39.98 24.95 -37.50
C ALA A 455 39.24 26.19 -36.96
N MET A 456 39.87 27.33 -37.25
CA MET A 456 39.60 28.70 -36.83
C MET A 456 38.63 29.38 -37.83
N MET A 457 38.28 30.64 -37.54
CA MET A 457 37.49 31.63 -38.32
C MET A 457 36.00 31.63 -37.92
N THR A 458 35.41 32.74 -37.48
CA THR A 458 35.74 34.19 -37.53
C THR A 458 35.04 34.89 -36.38
#